data_AF-A0A842VT95-F1
#
_entry.id   AF-A0A842VT95-F1
#
_cell.length_a   1.000
_cell.length_b   1.000
_cell.length_c   1.000
_cell.angle_alpha   90.00
_cell.angle_beta   90.00
_cell.angle_gamma   90.00
#
_symmetry.space_group_name_H-M   'P 1'
#
loop_
_entity.id
_entity.type
_entity.pdbx_description
1 polymer ?
#
loop_
_entity_poly.entity_id
_entity_poly.type
_entity_poly.pdbx_seq_one_letter_code
_entity_poly.pdbx_strand_id
1 'polypeptide(L)' 'MDEKIEIDAEKQVIKFRRKPAKTGRNYCFFIPISYIRNGLVDPDKEYTIYLSPADNDSDDSS' A
#
# COMPACT_ATOMS: atom_id res chain seq x y z
N MET A 1 -8.22 -2.28 15.12
CA MET A 1 -6.94 -2.86 14.65
C MET A 1 -6.04 -1.67 14.39
N ASP A 2 -5.10 -1.43 15.30
CA ASP A 2 -4.19 -0.29 15.22
C ASP A 2 -3.09 -0.61 14.20
N GLU A 3 -3.11 0.09 13.06
CA GLU A 3 -2.04 0.00 12.07
C GLU A 3 -0.79 0.70 12.62
N LYS A 4 0.31 -0.05 12.75
CA LYS A 4 1.60 0.47 13.19
C LYS A 4 2.24 1.25 12.04
N ILE A 5 2.27 2.58 12.17
CA ILE A 5 2.86 3.48 11.17
C ILE A 5 4.37 3.56 11.44
N GLU A 6 5.19 3.14 10.47
CA GLU A 6 6.64 3.32 10.51
C GLU A 6 7.03 4.43 9.53
N ILE A 7 7.63 5.51 10.06
CA ILE A 7 8.18 6.61 9.27
C ILE A 7 9.67 6.35 9.10
N ASP A 8 10.11 6.10 7.87
CA ASP A 8 11.53 5.92 7.54
C ASP A 8 12.19 7.31 7.43
N ALA A 9 12.87 7.72 8.49
CA ALA A 9 13.42 9.08 8.64
C ALA A 9 14.53 9.42 7.64
N GLU A 10 15.20 8.42 7.05
CA GLU A 10 16.26 8.64 6.05
C GLU A 10 15.70 8.86 4.64
N LYS A 11 14.46 8.42 4.37
CA LYS A 11 13.87 8.49 3.02
C LYS A 11 12.58 9.31 2.92
N GLN A 12 12.05 9.84 4.04
CA GLN A 12 10.76 10.53 4.10
C GLN A 12 9.60 9.75 3.42
N VAL A 13 9.61 8.42 3.56
CA VAL A 13 8.60 7.55 2.93
C VAL A 13 7.71 6.95 3.99
N ILE A 14 6.40 7.00 3.76
CA ILE A 14 5.40 6.32 4.58
C ILE A 14 5.27 4.89 4.07
N LYS A 15 5.51 3.91 4.95
CA LYS A 15 5.35 2.49 4.64
C LYS A 15 4.18 1.93 5.44
N PHE A 16 3.28 1.26 4.75
CA PHE A 16 2.19 0.51 5.38
C PHE A 16 1.92 -0.76 4.57
N ARG A 17 1.48 -1.83 5.25
CA ARG A 17 1.23 -3.13 4.62
C ARG A 17 -0.26 -3.41 4.61
N ARG A 18 -0.85 -3.56 3.42
CA ARG A 18 -2.28 -3.86 3.26
C ARG A 18 -2.53 -4.72 2.03
N LYS A 19 -3.56 -5.57 2.10
CA LYS A 19 -4.08 -6.26 0.92
C LYS A 19 -4.88 -5.28 0.06
N PRO A 20 -4.74 -5.31 -1.27
CA PRO A 20 -5.59 -4.49 -2.14
C PRO A 20 -7.02 -4.99 -2.10
N ALA A 21 -7.98 -4.09 -2.28
CA ALA A 21 -9.40 -4.40 -2.37
C ALA A 21 -9.83 -4.51 -3.83
N LYS A 22 -10.79 -5.40 -4.13
CA LYS A 22 -11.38 -5.52 -5.46
C LYS A 22 -12.42 -4.43 -5.69
N THR A 23 -12.23 -3.65 -6.74
CA THR A 23 -13.14 -2.58 -7.17
C THR A 23 -13.47 -2.80 -8.65
N GLY A 24 -14.64 -3.38 -8.93
CA GLY A 24 -15.03 -3.75 -10.29
C GLY A 24 -14.07 -4.76 -10.91
N ARG A 25 -13.39 -4.35 -11.99
CA ARG A 25 -12.38 -5.16 -12.70
C ARG A 25 -10.95 -4.96 -12.19
N ASN A 26 -10.74 -4.02 -11.26
CA ASN A 26 -9.42 -3.62 -10.80
C ASN A 26 -9.23 -3.97 -9.32
N TYR A 27 -7.96 -3.98 -8.88
CA TYR A 27 -7.58 -4.00 -7.48
C TYR A 27 -7.01 -2.63 -7.09
N CYS A 28 -7.37 -2.12 -5.92
CA CYS A 28 -6.98 -0.80 -5.45
C CYS A 28 -6.38 -0.86 -4.03
N PHE A 29 -5.37 -0.04 -3.77
CA PHE A 29 -4.87 0.22 -2.42
C PHE A 29 -5.53 1.48 -1.88
N PHE A 30 -6.26 1.36 -0.78
CA PHE A 30 -6.84 2.52 -0.11
C PHE A 30 -5.87 3.12 0.89
N ILE A 31 -5.54 4.40 0.70
CA ILE A 31 -4.81 5.20 1.67
C ILE A 31 -5.78 5.61 2.79
N PRO A 32 -5.49 5.33 4.07
CA PRO A 32 -6.33 5.79 5.18
C PRO A 32 -6.49 7.31 5.20
N ILE A 33 -7.72 7.80 5.42
CA ILE A 33 -8.02 9.23 5.46
C ILE A 33 -7.23 9.98 6.54
N SER A 34 -6.83 9.28 7.60
CA SER A 34 -5.98 9.83 8.66
C SER A 34 -4.63 10.28 8.15
N TYR A 35 -4.08 9.65 7.11
CA TYR A 35 -2.76 10.01 6.58
C TYR A 35 -2.85 11.32 5.80
N ILE A 36 -3.97 11.55 5.11
CA ILE A 36 -4.25 12.83 4.44
C ILE A 36 -4.49 13.92 5.50
N ARG A 37 -5.36 13.66 6.48
CA ARG A 37 -5.71 14.64 7.53
C ARG A 37 -4.52 15.06 8.38
N ASN A 38 -3.56 14.16 8.60
CA ASN A 38 -2.35 14.45 9.36
C ASN A 38 -1.23 15.07 8.50
N GLY A 39 -1.49 15.38 7.22
CA GLY A 39 -0.50 15.97 6.31
C GLY A 39 0.62 15.02 5.90
N LEU A 40 0.45 13.71 6.10
CA LEU A 40 1.44 12.69 5.76
C LEU A 40 1.39 12.37 4.25
N VAL A 41 0.19 12.37 3.66
CA VAL A 41 -0.03 12.13 2.23
C VAL A 41 -0.82 13.28 1.63
N ASP A 42 -0.41 13.71 0.44
CA ASP A 42 -1.09 14.75 -0.34
C ASP A 42 -1.87 14.06 -1.48
N PRO A 43 -3.21 14.03 -1.43
CA PRO A 43 -4.01 13.28 -2.41
C PRO A 43 -3.95 13.86 -3.82
N ASP A 44 -3.48 15.10 -3.99
CA ASP A 44 -3.38 15.77 -5.28
C ASP A 44 -2.04 15.54 -5.98
N LYS A 45 -1.12 14.81 -5.34
CA LYS A 45 0.18 14.42 -5.92
C LYS A 45 0.13 13.07 -6.62
N GLU A 46 1.01 12.91 -7.60
CA GLU A 46 1.25 11.63 -8.26
C GLU A 46 2.25 10.78 -7.47
N TYR A 47 2.01 9.47 -7.41
CA TYR A 47 2.81 8.51 -6.65
C TYR A 47 3.15 7.27 -7.49
N THR A 48 4.39 6.81 -7.41
CA THR A 48 4.84 5.54 -7.98
C THR A 48 4.63 4.41 -6.97
N ILE A 49 3.98 3.32 -7.39
CA ILE A 49 3.76 2.12 -6.57
C ILE A 49 4.68 1.00 -7.06
N TYR A 50 5.42 0.39 -6.14
CA TYR A 50 6.25 -0.79 -6.42
C TYR A 50 5.57 -2.04 -5.85
N LEU A 51 5.35 -3.05 -6.71
CA LEU A 51 4.73 -4.32 -6.33
C LEU A 51 5.75 -5.44 -6.47
N SER A 52 5.81 -6.32 -5.47
CA SER A 52 6.52 -7.57 -5.60
C SER A 52 5.73 -8.52 -6.51
N PRO A 53 6.42 -9.35 -7.33
CA PRO A 53 5.77 -10.44 -8.04
C PRO A 53 4.99 -11.33 -7.07
N ALA A 54 3.91 -11.94 -7.54
CA ALA A 54 3.35 -13.08 -6.80
C ALA A 54 4.44 -14.14 -6.71
N ASP A 55 4.65 -14.72 -5.52
CA ASP A 55 5.52 -15.86 -5.37
C ASP A 55 5.02 -16.93 -6.36
N ASN A 56 5.91 -17.41 -7.25
CA ASN A 56 5.64 -18.53 -8.15
C ASN A 56 5.61 -19.83 -7.33
N ASP A 57 4.72 -19.94 -6.36
CA ASP A 57 4.35 -21.22 -5.77
C ASP A 57 3.36 -21.87 -6.75
N SER A 58 3.86 -22.22 -7.93
CA SER A 58 3.25 -23.22 -8.80
C SER A 58 3.39 -24.56 -8.09
N ASP A 59 2.44 -24.83 -7.20
CA ASP A 59 2.14 -26.17 -6.71
C ASP A 59 1.48 -26.93 -7.87
N ASP A 60 2.31 -27.36 -8.82
CA ASP A 60 1.97 -28.36 -9.84
C ASP A 60 2.19 -29.74 -9.21
N SER A 61 1.33 -30.05 -8.23
CA SER A 61 1.19 -31.38 -7.66
C SER A 61 -0.20 -31.90 -8.04
N SER A 62 -0.33 -32.50 -9.23
CA SER A 62 -1.50 -33.30 -9.63
C SER A 62 -1.06 -34.53 -10.43
#